data_AF-A0A068Z180-F1
#
_entry.id   AF-A0A068Z180-F1
#
_cell.length_a   1.000
_cell.length_b   1.000
_cell.length_c   1.000
_cell.angle_alpha   90.00
_cell.angle_beta   90.00
_cell.angle_gamma   90.00
#
_symmetry.space_group_name_H-M   'P 1'
#
loop_
_entity.id
_entity.type
_entity.pdbx_description
1 polymer ?
#
loop_
_entity_poly.entity_id
_entity_poly.type
_entity_poly.pdbx_seq_one_letter_code
_entity_poly.pdbx_strand_id
1 'polypeptide(L)'
;MLAAAGGTTALGDDVLIITGQRNNKPFRKVIDIPALFLNDKSDNDIVLSGGDTLYVNKAPVFYIYGEAQRPGPYRIERGMTMMQALASGGGPTVRGSQNRLRLNRRDLNGNVVESTPKLTDAVQAEDVIYVRESLF
;
A
#
# COMPACT_ATOMS: atom_id res chain seq x y z
N MET A 1 -4.54 8.52 -22.49
CA MET A 1 -5.23 7.33 -21.95
C MET A 1 -4.24 6.53 -21.12
N LEU A 2 -4.56 6.13 -19.89
CA LEU A 2 -3.66 5.28 -19.06
C LEU A 2 -3.24 3.99 -19.79
N ALA A 3 -4.14 3.42 -20.60
CA ALA A 3 -3.83 2.27 -21.46
C ALA A 3 -2.71 2.54 -22.48
N ALA A 4 -2.58 3.77 -22.97
CA ALA A 4 -1.51 4.15 -23.89
C ALA A 4 -0.13 4.24 -23.21
N ALA A 5 -0.10 4.30 -21.87
CA ALA A 5 1.12 4.27 -21.07
C ALA A 5 1.50 2.84 -20.62
N GLY A 6 0.77 1.80 -21.05
CA GLY A 6 1.02 0.42 -20.65
C GLY A 6 0.31 -0.02 -19.36
N GLY A 7 -0.64 0.78 -18.83
CA GLY A 7 -1.36 0.49 -17.60
C GLY A 7 -0.62 0.97 -16.34
N THR A 8 -1.02 0.49 -15.17
CA THR A 8 -0.27 0.71 -13.92
C THR A 8 0.90 -0.26 -13.85
N THR A 9 2.07 0.23 -13.44
CA THR A 9 3.21 -0.66 -13.19
C THR A 9 3.03 -1.38 -11.86
N ALA A 10 3.66 -2.54 -11.66
CA ALA A 10 3.58 -3.28 -10.40
C ALA A 10 4.08 -2.47 -9.17
N LEU A 11 4.84 -1.40 -9.39
CA LEU A 11 5.38 -0.51 -8.35
C LEU A 11 4.54 0.75 -8.12
N GLY A 12 3.58 1.04 -9.01
CA GLY A 12 2.69 2.20 -8.89
C GLY A 12 1.51 1.92 -7.99
N ASP A 13 1.12 2.90 -7.19
CA ASP A 13 -0.10 2.88 -6.37
C ASP A 13 -1.35 2.75 -7.26
N ASP A 14 -2.46 2.36 -6.65
CA ASP A 14 -3.74 2.18 -7.35
C ASP A 14 -4.49 3.50 -7.57
N VAL A 15 -3.85 4.63 -7.27
CA VAL A 15 -4.43 5.97 -7.30
C VAL A 15 -3.72 6.84 -8.35
N LEU A 16 -4.50 7.31 -9.33
CA LEU A 16 -4.08 8.33 -10.28
C LEU A 16 -4.44 9.72 -9.76
N ILE A 17 -3.48 10.63 -9.74
CA ILE A 17 -3.68 12.05 -9.53
C ILE A 17 -3.57 12.76 -10.87
N ILE A 18 -4.59 13.52 -11.21
CA ILE A 18 -4.62 14.39 -12.37
C ILE A 18 -4.57 15.83 -11.87
N THR A 19 -3.61 16.60 -12.34
CA THR A 19 -3.52 18.04 -12.09
C THR A 19 -3.51 18.81 -13.40
N GLY A 20 -4.00 20.04 -13.40
CA GLY A 20 -3.99 20.88 -14.58
C GLY A 20 -4.68 22.20 -14.32
N GLN A 21 -5.19 22.82 -15.39
CA GLN A 21 -6.02 24.02 -15.29
C GLN A 21 -7.36 23.82 -15.99
N ARG A 22 -8.42 24.37 -15.40
CA ARG A 22 -9.74 24.47 -16.01
C ARG A 22 -10.24 25.89 -15.78
N ASN A 23 -10.62 26.60 -16.84
CA ASN A 23 -11.10 28.00 -16.76
C ASN A 23 -10.15 28.90 -15.94
N ASN A 24 -8.84 28.79 -16.19
CA ASN A 24 -7.77 29.53 -15.48
C ASN A 24 -7.69 29.27 -13.97
N LYS A 25 -8.31 28.20 -13.46
CA LYS A 25 -8.22 27.76 -12.07
C LYS A 25 -7.48 26.43 -11.97
N PRO A 26 -6.68 26.21 -10.92
CA PRO A 26 -6.08 24.91 -10.67
C PRO A 26 -7.14 23.82 -10.57
N PHE A 27 -6.86 22.70 -11.22
CA PHE A 27 -7.69 21.51 -11.22
C PHE A 27 -6.90 20.35 -10.61
N ARG A 28 -7.54 19.59 -9.71
CA ARG A 28 -7.00 18.34 -9.17
C ARG A 28 -8.13 17.32 -9.04
N LYS A 29 -7.96 16.14 -9.65
CA LYS A 29 -8.85 14.99 -9.46
C LYS A 29 -8.03 13.77 -9.05
N VAL A 30 -8.54 13.04 -8.08
CA VAL A 30 -7.96 11.80 -7.57
C VAL A 30 -8.86 10.66 -8.00
N ILE A 31 -8.30 9.64 -8.63
CA ILE A 31 -9.05 8.53 -9.22
C ILE A 31 -8.49 7.21 -8.70
N ASP A 32 -9.37 6.38 -8.15
CA ASP A 32 -9.13 4.96 -7.88
C ASP A 32 -9.14 4.20 -9.22
N ILE A 33 -7.97 3.72 -9.64
CA ILE A 33 -7.77 3.11 -10.96
C ILE A 33 -8.53 1.78 -11.08
N PRO A 34 -8.44 0.82 -10.12
CA PRO A 34 -9.26 -0.38 -10.14
C PRO A 34 -10.77 -0.09 -10.27
N ALA A 35 -11.26 0.94 -9.55
CA ALA A 35 -12.68 1.28 -9.59
C ALA A 35 -13.17 1.76 -10.97
N LEU A 36 -12.29 2.25 -11.85
CA LEU A 36 -12.63 2.60 -13.24
C LEU A 36 -13.04 1.39 -14.08
N PHE A 37 -12.51 0.20 -13.76
CA PHE A 37 -12.77 -1.02 -14.53
C PHE A 37 -13.86 -1.89 -13.92
N LEU A 38 -14.08 -1.76 -12.60
CA LEU A 38 -15.03 -2.59 -11.85
C LEU A 38 -16.44 -2.00 -11.80
N ASN A 39 -16.59 -0.69 -11.95
CA ASN A 39 -17.87 -0.01 -11.88
C ASN A 39 -18.25 0.59 -13.24
N ASP A 40 -19.46 0.31 -13.74
CA ASP A 40 -20.05 0.94 -14.94
C ASP A 40 -20.38 2.44 -14.75
N LYS A 41 -19.96 3.07 -13.63
CA LYS A 41 -20.30 4.46 -13.32
C LYS A 41 -19.28 5.44 -13.90
N SER A 42 -19.73 6.14 -14.94
CA SER A 42 -19.11 7.28 -15.64
C SER A 42 -18.71 8.47 -14.76
N ASP A 43 -19.04 8.53 -13.46
CA ASP A 43 -18.76 9.70 -12.61
C ASP A 43 -17.25 9.97 -12.44
N ASN A 44 -16.43 8.92 -12.58
CA ASN A 44 -14.98 9.03 -12.54
C ASN A 44 -14.35 9.32 -13.90
N ASP A 45 -15.09 9.12 -15.00
CA ASP A 45 -14.60 9.47 -16.33
C ASP A 45 -14.30 10.96 -16.39
N ILE A 46 -13.16 11.27 -16.98
CA ILE A 46 -12.71 12.64 -17.15
C ILE A 46 -12.09 12.80 -18.52
N VAL A 47 -12.54 13.86 -19.20
CA VAL A 47 -11.89 14.32 -20.41
C VAL A 47 -10.61 15.06 -20.01
N LEU A 48 -9.48 14.52 -20.45
CA LEU A 48 -8.17 15.16 -20.31
C LEU A 48 -8.09 16.39 -21.22
N SER A 49 -7.44 17.44 -20.75
CA SER A 49 -7.19 18.65 -21.53
C SER A 49 -5.69 18.84 -21.74
N GLY A 50 -5.32 19.61 -22.77
CA GLY A 50 -3.92 19.98 -23.01
C GLY A 50 -3.35 20.70 -21.78
N GLY A 51 -2.17 20.26 -21.32
CA GLY A 51 -1.52 20.79 -20.12
C GLY A 51 -1.83 20.02 -18.82
N ASP A 52 -2.67 18.98 -18.86
CA ASP A 52 -2.85 18.11 -17.70
C ASP A 52 -1.59 17.25 -17.44
N THR A 53 -1.27 17.10 -16.16
CA THR A 53 -0.25 16.18 -15.66
C THR A 53 -0.93 15.01 -14.97
N LEU A 54 -0.55 13.80 -15.39
CA LEU A 54 -1.01 12.54 -14.81
C LEU A 54 0.14 11.93 -14.00
N TYR A 55 -0.11 11.64 -12.74
CA TYR A 55 0.91 11.13 -11.84
C TYR A 55 0.34 10.05 -10.92
N VAL A 56 1.09 8.96 -10.78
CA VAL A 56 0.79 7.83 -9.90
C VAL A 56 1.92 7.73 -8.89
N ASN A 57 1.58 7.70 -7.60
CA ASN A 57 2.56 7.53 -6.53
C ASN A 57 3.19 6.13 -6.57
N LYS A 58 4.28 5.94 -5.83
CA LYS A 58 4.74 4.58 -5.52
C LYS A 58 3.72 3.90 -4.60
N ALA A 59 3.49 2.61 -4.83
CA ALA A 59 2.63 1.83 -3.97
C ALA A 59 3.14 1.88 -2.52
N PRO A 60 2.25 1.99 -1.52
CA PRO A 60 2.65 1.98 -0.12
C PRO A 60 3.32 0.65 0.22
N VAL A 61 4.34 0.69 1.07
CA VAL A 61 5.12 -0.48 1.48
C VAL A 61 5.10 -0.68 2.99
N PHE A 62 5.24 -1.93 3.40
CA PHE A 62 5.55 -2.33 4.77
C PHE A 62 6.81 -3.21 4.77
N TYR A 63 7.38 -3.48 5.94
CA TYR A 63 8.63 -4.21 6.08
C TYR A 63 8.47 -5.38 7.03
N ILE A 64 9.04 -6.53 6.67
CA ILE A 64 9.19 -7.68 7.56
C ILE A 64 10.67 -7.91 7.84
N TYR A 65 11.03 -8.12 9.11
CA TYR A 65 12.38 -8.54 9.48
C TYR A 65 12.37 -9.48 10.70
N GLY A 66 13.52 -10.08 11.01
CA GLY A 66 13.66 -11.11 12.03
C GLY A 66 13.46 -12.51 11.47
N GLU A 67 12.81 -13.39 12.24
CA GLU A 67 12.60 -14.79 11.92
C GLU A 67 11.43 -15.02 10.95
N ALA A 68 11.51 -14.39 9.77
CA ALA A 68 10.63 -14.62 8.62
C ALA A 68 11.37 -15.38 7.51
N GLN A 69 10.65 -16.18 6.72
CA GLN A 69 11.25 -16.93 5.61
C GLN A 69 11.88 -16.02 4.55
N ARG A 70 11.23 -14.89 4.26
CA ARG A 70 11.67 -13.88 3.31
C ARG A 70 11.54 -12.49 3.94
N PRO A 71 12.51 -12.03 4.73
CA PRO A 71 12.50 -10.67 5.24
C PRO A 71 12.72 -9.67 4.09
N GLY A 72 12.18 -8.47 4.23
CA GLY A 72 12.30 -7.42 3.23
C GLY A 72 11.08 -6.49 3.14
N PRO A 73 11.09 -5.56 2.17
CA PRO A 73 9.97 -4.70 1.87
C PRO A 73 8.91 -5.43 1.03
N TYR A 74 7.65 -5.10 1.28
CA TYR A 74 6.48 -5.63 0.59
C TYR A 74 5.50 -4.51 0.26
N ARG A 75 4.87 -4.59 -0.91
CA ARG A 75 3.76 -3.70 -1.28
C ARG A 75 2.55 -4.03 -0.41
N ILE A 76 1.83 -2.99 0.00
CA ILE A 76 0.54 -3.12 0.67
C ILE A 76 -0.55 -3.24 -0.39
N GLU A 77 -1.34 -4.29 -0.27
CA GLU A 77 -2.56 -4.49 -1.06
C GLU A 77 -3.79 -3.92 -0.34
N ARG A 78 -4.86 -3.68 -1.10
CA ARG A 78 -6.09 -3.13 -0.53
C ARG A 78 -6.70 -4.06 0.51
N GLY A 79 -6.91 -3.56 1.72
CA GLY A 79 -7.47 -4.33 2.83
C GLY A 79 -6.54 -5.39 3.42
N MET A 80 -5.23 -5.28 3.13
CA MET A 80 -4.23 -6.25 3.60
C MET A 80 -4.17 -6.32 5.13
N THR A 81 -4.24 -7.55 5.64
CA THR A 81 -4.14 -7.87 7.07
C THR A 81 -2.72 -8.30 7.45
N MET A 82 -2.40 -8.28 8.75
CA MET A 82 -1.12 -8.78 9.29
C MET A 82 -0.86 -10.24 8.90
N MET A 83 -1.92 -11.07 8.85
CA MET A 83 -1.84 -12.45 8.37
C MET A 83 -1.36 -12.53 6.91
N GLN A 84 -1.98 -11.74 6.02
CA GLN A 84 -1.60 -11.70 4.61
C GLN A 84 -0.20 -11.12 4.42
N ALA A 85 0.18 -10.13 5.23
CA ALA A 85 1.54 -9.60 5.25
C ALA A 85 2.57 -10.66 5.61
N LEU A 86 2.36 -11.39 6.71
CA LEU A 86 3.27 -12.50 7.05
C LEU A 86 3.33 -13.55 5.93
N ALA A 87 2.18 -13.88 5.32
CA ALA A 87 2.12 -14.84 4.22
C ALA A 87 2.91 -14.37 2.99
N SER A 88 2.91 -13.07 2.66
CA SER A 88 3.75 -12.54 1.57
C SER A 88 5.24 -12.70 1.86
N GLY A 89 5.62 -12.60 3.14
CA GLY A 89 6.96 -12.92 3.66
C GLY A 89 7.29 -14.41 3.75
N GLY A 90 6.39 -15.30 3.32
CA GLY A 90 6.53 -16.76 3.44
C GLY A 90 6.25 -17.30 4.85
N GLY A 91 5.74 -16.48 5.76
CA GLY A 91 5.50 -16.82 7.16
C GLY A 91 6.77 -16.82 8.02
N PRO A 92 6.64 -17.14 9.32
CA PRO A 92 7.79 -17.31 10.21
C PRO A 92 8.71 -18.46 9.76
N THR A 93 10.01 -18.35 10.09
CA THR A 93 10.93 -19.49 9.99
C THR A 93 10.54 -20.59 11.00
N VAL A 94 11.24 -21.72 10.97
CA VAL A 94 11.11 -22.78 11.99
C VAL A 94 11.44 -22.24 13.40
N ARG A 95 12.28 -21.21 13.49
CA ARG A 95 12.63 -20.54 14.75
C ARG A 95 11.74 -19.36 15.05
N GLY A 96 10.87 -18.93 14.14
CA GLY A 96 10.02 -17.75 14.31
C GLY A 96 8.67 -18.06 14.96
N SER A 97 8.01 -17.03 15.49
CA SER A 97 6.68 -17.16 16.08
C SER A 97 5.70 -16.10 15.57
N GLN A 98 4.64 -16.55 14.90
CA GLN A 98 3.50 -15.70 14.52
C GLN A 98 2.69 -15.17 15.72
N ASN A 99 2.84 -15.78 16.90
CA ASN A 99 2.17 -15.36 18.12
C ASN A 99 2.98 -14.30 18.91
N ARG A 100 4.20 -13.99 18.48
CA ARG A 100 5.12 -13.06 19.16
C ARG A 100 5.59 -11.96 18.23
N LEU A 101 4.69 -11.42 17.41
CA LEU A 101 5.00 -10.31 16.54
C LEU A 101 5.19 -9.03 17.35
N ARG A 102 6.12 -8.17 16.92
CA ARG A 102 6.15 -6.76 17.30
C ARG A 102 5.89 -5.92 16.08
N LEU A 103 5.05 -4.91 16.24
CA LEU A 103 4.73 -3.94 15.23
C LEU A 103 5.27 -2.59 15.67
N ASN A 104 6.13 -1.99 14.85
CA ASN A 104 6.48 -0.59 14.94
C ASN A 104 5.65 0.17 13.91
N ARG A 105 4.77 1.06 14.38
CA ARG A 105 3.87 1.85 13.53
C ARG A 105 4.03 3.32 13.85
N ARG A 106 4.07 4.15 12.81
CA ARG A 106 4.05 5.61 12.96
C ARG A 106 2.64 6.09 13.31
N ASP A 107 2.50 6.86 14.39
CA ASP A 107 1.24 7.50 14.77
C ASP A 107 0.98 8.79 13.94
N LEU A 108 -0.17 9.42 14.17
CA LEU A 108 -0.56 10.66 13.49
C LEU A 108 0.39 11.85 13.78
N ASN A 109 1.16 11.79 14.86
CA ASN A 109 2.12 12.81 15.26
C ASN A 109 3.52 12.53 14.69
N GLY A 110 3.70 11.42 13.97
CA GLY A 110 4.97 11.01 13.40
C GLY A 110 5.84 10.18 14.33
N ASN A 111 5.39 9.84 15.54
CA ASN A 111 6.13 9.02 16.49
C ASN A 111 5.98 7.53 16.17
N VAL A 112 7.04 6.76 16.37
CA VAL A 112 6.98 5.30 16.22
C VAL A 112 6.52 4.67 17.53
N VAL A 113 5.42 3.92 17.46
CA VAL A 113 4.83 3.20 18.60
C VAL A 113 5.03 1.70 18.38
N GLU A 114 5.63 1.04 19.38
CA GLU A 114 5.74 -0.42 19.43
C GLU A 114 4.46 -1.04 20.02
N SER A 115 3.94 -2.09 19.40
CA SER A 115 2.76 -2.81 19.86
C SER A 115 2.79 -4.30 19.46
N THR A 116 1.89 -5.10 20.01
CA THR A 116 1.65 -6.49 19.56
C THR A 116 0.40 -6.52 18.69
N PRO A 117 0.52 -6.73 17.36
CA PRO A 117 -0.62 -6.74 16.47
C PRO A 117 -1.41 -8.05 16.57
N LYS A 118 -2.70 -8.00 16.26
CA LYS A 118 -3.49 -9.18 15.92
C LYS A 118 -3.30 -9.52 14.45
N LEU A 119 -3.42 -10.79 14.11
CA LEU A 119 -3.34 -11.25 12.71
C LEU A 119 -4.42 -10.64 11.79
N THR A 120 -5.54 -10.20 12.37
CA THR A 120 -6.64 -9.53 11.69
C THR A 120 -6.46 -8.02 11.53
N ASP A 121 -5.46 -7.43 12.19
CA ASP A 121 -5.25 -5.98 12.11
C ASP A 121 -4.84 -5.59 10.69
N ALA A 122 -5.30 -4.42 10.24
CA ALA A 122 -4.91 -3.87 8.95
C ALA A 122 -3.43 -3.44 8.98
N VAL A 123 -2.73 -3.70 7.89
CA VAL A 123 -1.36 -3.22 7.63
C VAL A 123 -1.43 -1.79 7.11
N GLN A 124 -0.54 -0.94 7.61
CA GLN A 124 -0.42 0.45 7.24
C GLN A 124 0.93 0.72 6.57
N ALA A 125 0.98 1.80 5.79
CA ALA A 125 2.21 2.24 5.16
C ALA A 125 3.30 2.50 6.22
N GLU A 126 4.52 2.09 5.90
CA GLU A 126 5.69 2.18 6.78
C GLU A 126 5.66 1.30 8.02
N ASP A 127 4.67 0.42 8.17
CA ASP A 127 4.69 -0.59 9.24
C ASP A 127 5.96 -1.43 9.16
N VAL A 128 6.58 -1.66 10.32
CA VAL A 128 7.67 -2.60 10.46
C VAL A 128 7.24 -3.75 11.36
N ILE A 129 7.12 -4.93 10.77
CA ILE A 129 6.71 -6.17 11.42
C ILE A 129 7.97 -6.95 11.77
N TYR A 130 8.24 -7.09 13.06
CA TYR A 130 9.32 -7.90 13.58
C TYR A 130 8.80 -9.28 13.99
N VAL A 131 9.29 -10.32 13.33
CA VAL A 131 9.00 -11.71 13.70
C VAL A 131 10.04 -12.16 14.71
N ARG A 132 9.60 -12.37 15.96
CA ARG A 132 10.49 -12.82 17.03
C ARG A 132 10.75 -14.31 16.97
N GLU A 133 11.87 -14.70 17.53
CA GLU A 133 12.19 -16.08 17.85
C GLU A 133 11.12 -16.73 18.75
N SER A 134 10.86 -18.02 18.51
CA SER A 134 10.13 -18.93 19.38
C SER A 134 10.94 -19.18 20.66
N LEU A 135 10.27 -19.45 21.78
CA LEU A 135 10.92 -19.77 23.06
C LEU A 135 11.05 -21.26 23.34
N PHE A 136 10.74 -22.13 22.36
CA PHE A 136 10.74 -23.58 22.50
C PHE A 136 11.25 -24.22 21.22
#